data_AF-A0A183BXI5-F1
#
_entry.id   AF-A0A183BXI5-F1
#
_cell.length_a   1.000
_cell.length_b   1.000
_cell.length_c   1.000
_cell.angle_alpha   90.00
_cell.angle_beta   90.00
_cell.angle_gamma   90.00
#
_symmetry.space_group_name_H-M   'P 1'
#
loop_
_entity.id
_entity.type
_entity.pdbx_description
1 polymer ?
#
loop_
_entity_poly.entity_id
_entity_poly.type
_entity_poly.pdbx_seq_one_letter_code
_entity_poly.pdbx_strand_id
1 'polypeptide(L)'
;MNRARRRLVFEEVVQRTAAQQQQHVEQPPLPQPQQQVLVQQQELYVPQQQQQDQPLEEDIDQQQQQQEAERERQLDRCARNVRLQLRESRRFSAGAPASVFVLPAQIFRANECIVCFSAEANFYVPSCGHMYLCVDCAVHAVLNKVETCMMCRAEIIFMTRFWQSALIWI
;
A
#
# COMPACT_ATOMS: atom_id res chain seq x y z
N MET A 1 15.03 -24.85 2.09
CA MET A 1 13.82 -24.82 1.22
C MET A 1 14.24 -25.05 -0.23
N ASN A 2 13.78 -26.14 -0.84
CA ASN A 2 14.23 -26.64 -2.14
C ASN A 2 13.78 -25.75 -3.32
N ARG A 3 14.73 -25.41 -4.21
CA ARG A 3 14.50 -24.64 -5.46
C ARG A 3 13.38 -25.21 -6.34
N ALA A 4 13.16 -26.53 -6.30
CA ALA A 4 12.11 -27.20 -7.06
C ALA A 4 10.70 -26.73 -6.68
N ARG A 5 10.45 -26.36 -5.41
CA ARG A 5 9.12 -25.96 -4.94
C ARG A 5 8.72 -24.55 -5.36
N ARG A 6 9.68 -23.68 -5.74
CA ARG A 6 9.37 -22.33 -6.23
C ARG A 6 8.84 -22.31 -7.66
N ARG A 7 9.16 -23.31 -8.50
CA ARG A 7 8.65 -23.35 -9.89
C ARG A 7 7.16 -23.65 -9.96
N LEU A 8 6.67 -24.58 -9.13
CA LEU A 8 5.26 -24.99 -9.15
C LEU A 8 4.30 -23.86 -8.74
N VAL A 9 4.70 -23.01 -7.78
CA VAL A 9 3.85 -21.88 -7.35
C VAL A 9 3.75 -20.80 -8.43
N PHE A 10 4.79 -20.63 -9.26
CA PHE A 10 4.78 -19.61 -10.30
C PHE A 10 3.90 -20.02 -11.50
N GLU A 11 3.89 -21.29 -11.88
CA GLU A 11 3.01 -21.79 -12.95
C GLU A 11 1.53 -21.75 -12.56
N GLU A 12 1.20 -21.99 -11.30
CA GLU A 12 -0.19 -21.96 -10.82
C GLU A 12 -0.77 -20.53 -10.79
N VAL A 13 0.05 -19.52 -10.48
CA VAL A 13 -0.36 -18.11 -10.52
C VAL A 13 -0.58 -17.64 -11.96
N VAL A 14 0.31 -18.00 -12.89
CA VAL A 14 0.19 -17.63 -14.31
C VAL A 14 -1.08 -18.22 -14.94
N GLN A 15 -1.42 -19.47 -14.63
CA GLN A 15 -2.65 -20.10 -15.15
C GLN A 15 -3.93 -19.44 -14.62
N ARG A 16 -3.95 -19.00 -13.36
CA ARG A 16 -5.12 -18.29 -12.79
C ARG A 16 -5.31 -16.89 -13.40
N THR A 17 -4.23 -16.17 -13.70
CA THR A 17 -4.34 -14.88 -14.42
C THR A 17 -4.83 -15.02 -15.85
N ALA A 18 -4.52 -16.13 -16.55
CA ALA A 18 -5.03 -16.36 -17.89
C ALA A 18 -6.53 -16.71 -17.92
N ALA A 19 -7.03 -17.42 -16.89
CA ALA A 19 -8.45 -17.78 -16.79
C ALA A 19 -9.35 -16.60 -16.43
N GLN A 20 -8.85 -15.61 -15.68
CA GLN A 20 -9.63 -14.43 -15.28
C GLN A 20 -9.84 -13.41 -16.42
N GLN A 21 -9.04 -13.48 -17.49
CA GLN A 21 -9.15 -12.54 -18.61
C GLN A 21 -10.24 -12.90 -19.63
N GLN A 22 -10.84 -14.10 -19.52
CA GLN A 22 -11.92 -14.55 -20.42
C GLN A 22 -13.33 -14.25 -19.91
N GLN A 23 -13.48 -13.64 -18.72
CA GLN A 23 -14.79 -13.27 -18.16
C GLN A 23 -15.16 -11.79 -18.38
N HIS A 24 -14.52 -11.11 -19.33
CA HIS A 24 -15.01 -9.79 -19.77
C HIS A 24 -16.26 -9.97 -20.64
N VAL A 25 -17.37 -10.03 -19.89
CA VAL A 25 -18.77 -9.94 -20.27
C VAL A 25 -18.99 -9.11 -21.52
N GLU A 26 -19.61 -9.74 -22.53
CA GLU A 26 -20.33 -9.10 -23.62
C GLU A 26 -21.28 -8.04 -23.04
N GLN A 27 -20.91 -6.76 -23.19
CA GLN A 27 -21.87 -5.68 -22.95
C GLN A 27 -22.93 -5.74 -24.04
N PRO A 28 -24.24 -5.77 -23.69
CA PRO A 28 -25.29 -5.66 -24.67
C PRO A 28 -25.19 -4.30 -25.39
N PRO A 29 -25.44 -4.26 -26.71
CA PRO A 29 -25.36 -3.03 -27.49
C PRO A 29 -26.36 -1.99 -26.97
N LEU A 30 -25.85 -0.79 -26.70
CA LEU A 30 -26.65 0.38 -26.33
C LEU A 30 -27.65 0.71 -27.46
N PRO A 31 -28.91 1.07 -27.11
CA PRO A 31 -29.90 1.49 -28.10
C PRO A 31 -29.45 2.79 -28.79
N GLN A 32 -29.52 2.79 -30.12
CA GLN A 32 -29.17 3.95 -30.93
C GLN A 32 -30.12 5.12 -30.66
N PRO A 33 -29.62 6.35 -30.48
CA PRO A 33 -30.46 7.53 -30.40
C PRO A 33 -31.09 7.80 -31.76
N GLN A 34 -32.42 7.86 -31.79
CA GLN A 34 -33.21 8.25 -32.95
C GLN A 34 -32.82 9.67 -33.37
N GLN A 35 -32.28 9.80 -34.58
CA GLN A 35 -32.09 11.07 -35.25
C GLN A 35 -33.45 11.69 -35.55
N GLN A 36 -33.86 12.65 -34.73
CA GLN A 36 -34.86 13.65 -35.12
C GLN A 36 -34.13 14.90 -35.59
N VAL A 37 -34.19 15.07 -36.91
CA VAL A 37 -34.30 16.30 -37.69
C VAL A 37 -34.40 17.58 -36.85
N LEU A 38 -33.40 18.46 -36.94
CA LEU A 38 -33.67 19.89 -36.91
C LEU A 38 -32.84 20.62 -37.98
N VAL A 39 -33.59 20.91 -39.03
CA VAL A 39 -33.45 21.90 -40.09
C VAL A 39 -32.53 23.08 -39.74
N GLN A 40 -31.63 23.33 -40.70
CA GLN A 40 -30.98 24.59 -41.04
C GLN A 40 -31.59 25.84 -40.40
N GLN A 41 -30.76 26.56 -39.66
CA GLN A 41 -30.72 28.02 -39.77
C GLN A 41 -29.27 28.48 -39.63
N GLN A 42 -28.71 28.85 -40.78
CA GLN A 42 -27.53 29.70 -40.89
C GLN A 42 -27.90 31.07 -40.34
N GLU A 43 -27.27 31.48 -39.24
CA GLU A 43 -27.06 32.90 -38.97
C GLU A 43 -25.56 33.14 -38.78
N LEU A 44 -25.01 33.74 -39.84
CA LEU A 44 -24.04 34.82 -39.80
C LEU A 44 -23.61 35.28 -38.39
N TYR A 45 -22.37 34.99 -38.01
CA TYR A 45 -21.61 35.92 -37.18
C TYR A 45 -20.12 35.85 -37.53
N VAL A 46 -19.59 37.03 -37.89
CA VAL A 46 -18.20 37.34 -38.24
C VAL A 46 -17.61 38.15 -37.06
N PRO A 47 -16.35 38.59 -37.11
CA PRO A 47 -15.14 38.01 -36.54
C PRO A 47 -14.70 38.72 -35.25
N GLN A 48 -14.09 38.02 -34.30
CA GLN A 48 -13.11 38.65 -33.38
C GLN A 48 -12.46 37.59 -32.51
N GLN A 49 -11.14 37.43 -32.63
CA GLN A 49 -10.21 37.36 -31.50
C GLN A 49 -8.78 37.20 -32.02
N GLN A 50 -8.21 38.31 -32.48
CA GLN A 50 -6.77 38.57 -32.28
C GLN A 50 -6.60 38.91 -30.80
N GLN A 51 -6.22 37.94 -29.98
CA GLN A 51 -5.57 38.08 -28.66
C GLN A 51 -5.69 36.74 -27.93
N GLN A 52 -4.81 35.79 -28.25
CA GLN A 52 -4.63 34.60 -27.43
C GLN A 52 -3.27 33.98 -27.78
N ASP A 53 -2.19 34.67 -27.41
CA ASP A 53 -0.83 34.14 -27.64
C ASP A 53 0.13 34.42 -26.48
N GLN A 54 -0.39 34.63 -25.26
CA GLN A 54 0.40 34.61 -24.03
C GLN A 54 -0.47 34.11 -22.87
N PRO A 55 -0.45 32.79 -22.59
CA PRO A 55 -0.11 32.36 -21.23
C PRO A 55 0.65 31.02 -21.16
N LEU A 56 1.43 30.63 -22.18
CA LEU A 56 2.10 29.31 -22.12
C LEU A 56 3.36 29.28 -21.24
N GLU A 57 4.02 30.42 -21.02
CA GLU A 57 5.29 30.45 -20.28
C GLU A 57 5.10 30.36 -18.75
N GLU A 58 4.02 30.94 -18.21
CA GLU A 58 3.74 30.92 -16.77
C GLU A 58 3.38 29.50 -16.26
N ASP A 59 2.73 28.68 -17.09
CA ASP A 59 2.36 27.30 -16.73
C ASP A 59 3.58 26.37 -16.63
N ILE A 60 4.62 26.60 -17.44
CA ILE A 60 5.84 25.80 -17.42
C ILE A 60 6.62 26.03 -16.13
N ASP A 61 6.79 27.30 -15.75
CA ASP A 61 7.51 27.67 -14.51
C ASP A 61 6.80 27.13 -13.27
N GLN A 62 5.46 27.20 -13.26
CA GLN A 62 4.66 26.71 -12.13
C GLN A 62 4.72 25.18 -12.01
N GLN A 63 4.70 24.46 -13.14
CA GLN A 63 4.89 23.01 -13.15
C GLN A 63 6.30 22.62 -12.68
N GLN A 64 7.33 23.36 -13.09
CA GLN A 64 8.71 23.09 -12.69
C GLN A 64 8.91 23.29 -11.18
N GLN A 65 8.34 24.36 -10.61
CA GLN A 65 8.37 24.59 -9.16
C GLN A 65 7.66 23.48 -8.37
N GLN A 66 6.52 22.98 -8.85
CA GLN A 66 5.80 21.89 -8.19
C GLN A 66 6.62 20.60 -8.18
N GLN A 67 7.27 20.25 -9.30
CA GLN A 67 8.14 19.07 -9.38
C GLN A 67 9.34 19.18 -8.46
N GLU A 68 9.96 20.37 -8.36
CA GLU A 68 11.10 20.59 -7.48
C GLU A 68 10.69 20.48 -6.00
N ALA A 69 9.56 21.07 -5.62
CA ALA A 69 9.01 20.95 -4.27
C ALA A 69 8.64 19.50 -3.91
N GLU A 70 8.10 18.72 -4.84
CA GLU A 70 7.83 17.30 -4.60
C GLU A 70 9.12 16.49 -4.41
N ARG A 71 10.13 16.75 -5.26
CA ARG A 71 11.45 16.10 -5.16
C ARG A 71 12.12 16.42 -3.82
N GLU A 72 12.02 17.66 -3.34
CA GLU A 72 12.53 18.06 -2.03
C GLU A 72 11.84 17.27 -0.89
N ARG A 73 10.50 17.16 -0.92
CA ARG A 73 9.74 16.34 0.06
C ARG A 73 10.15 14.88 0.05
N GLN A 74 10.47 14.32 -1.13
CA GLN A 74 10.94 12.94 -1.25
C GLN A 74 12.33 12.77 -0.64
N LEU A 75 13.25 13.72 -0.87
CA LEU A 75 14.59 13.71 -0.27
C LEU A 75 14.52 13.83 1.25
N ASP A 76 13.64 14.69 1.78
CA ASP A 76 13.41 14.82 3.22
C ASP A 76 12.88 13.53 3.85
N ARG A 77 11.95 12.85 3.17
CA ARG A 77 11.45 11.53 3.62
C ARG A 77 12.58 10.50 3.62
N CYS A 78 13.42 10.48 2.58
CA CYS A 78 14.57 9.59 2.50
C CYS A 78 15.59 9.87 3.61
N ALA A 79 15.95 11.13 3.83
CA ALA A 79 16.88 11.56 4.87
C ALA A 79 16.39 11.18 6.28
N ARG A 80 15.08 11.30 6.54
CA ARG A 80 14.47 10.87 7.80
C ARG A 80 14.63 9.37 8.03
N ASN A 81 14.35 8.56 7.01
CA ASN A 81 14.49 7.10 7.09
C ASN A 81 15.95 6.65 7.30
N VAL A 82 16.90 7.27 6.59
CA VAL A 82 18.33 6.98 6.75
C VAL A 82 18.81 7.35 8.16
N ARG A 83 18.36 8.49 8.72
CA ARG A 83 18.69 8.88 10.10
C ARG A 83 18.15 7.86 11.12
N LEU A 84 16.94 7.33 10.92
CA LEU A 84 16.37 6.30 11.79
C LEU A 84 17.18 5.00 11.71
N GLN A 85 17.52 4.53 10.50
CA GLN A 85 18.35 3.34 10.31
C GLN A 85 19.75 3.49 10.92
N LEU A 86 20.39 4.66 10.78
CA LEU A 86 21.68 4.94 11.41
C LEU A 86 21.59 5.00 12.94
N ARG A 87 20.48 5.50 13.48
CA ARG A 87 20.26 5.48 14.93
C ARG A 87 20.09 4.06 15.45
N GLU A 88 19.38 3.21 14.72
CA GLU A 88 19.24 1.79 15.04
C GLU A 88 20.58 1.06 14.93
N SER A 89 21.33 1.25 13.85
CA SER A 89 22.63 0.59 13.68
C SER A 89 23.64 1.00 14.76
N ARG A 90 23.64 2.26 15.19
CA ARG A 90 24.45 2.73 16.34
C ARG A 90 24.04 2.08 17.66
N ARG A 91 22.75 1.81 17.88
CA ARG A 91 22.33 1.04 19.07
C ARG A 91 22.91 -0.37 19.06
N PHE A 92 23.04 -0.99 17.89
CA PHE A 92 23.63 -2.33 17.75
C PHE A 92 25.17 -2.32 17.86
N SER A 93 25.84 -1.26 17.40
CA SER A 93 27.32 -1.22 17.38
C SER A 93 27.96 -0.70 18.67
N ALA A 94 27.27 0.12 19.46
CA ALA A 94 27.84 0.77 20.64
C ALA A 94 28.02 -0.15 21.87
N GLY A 95 27.98 -1.48 21.69
CA GLY A 95 28.12 -2.42 22.81
C GLY A 95 27.05 -2.22 23.89
N ALA A 96 25.88 -1.64 23.52
CA ALA A 96 24.71 -1.66 24.37
C ALA A 96 24.53 -3.12 24.80
N PRO A 97 24.50 -3.39 26.11
CA PRO A 97 24.64 -4.74 26.60
C PRO A 97 23.57 -5.59 25.93
N ALA A 98 24.01 -6.66 25.26
CA ALA A 98 23.14 -7.67 24.67
C ALA A 98 22.24 -8.37 25.72
N SER A 99 22.20 -7.87 26.96
CA SER A 99 21.36 -8.29 28.06
C SER A 99 20.13 -7.41 28.29
N VAL A 100 19.91 -6.35 27.49
CA VAL A 100 18.53 -5.84 27.27
C VAL A 100 18.04 -6.28 25.89
N PHE A 101 18.37 -7.51 25.50
CA PHE A 101 17.27 -8.35 25.07
C PHE A 101 16.33 -8.42 26.28
N VAL A 102 15.32 -7.55 26.30
CA VAL A 102 14.06 -7.96 26.89
C VAL A 102 13.74 -9.23 26.10
N LEU A 103 14.13 -10.39 26.64
CA LEU A 103 13.55 -11.68 26.27
C LEU A 103 12.07 -11.34 26.13
N PRO A 104 11.49 -11.36 24.91
CA PRO A 104 10.18 -10.77 24.66
C PRO A 104 9.30 -11.31 25.76
N ALA A 105 8.97 -10.44 26.71
CA ALA A 105 8.52 -10.84 28.02
C ALA A 105 7.09 -11.29 27.79
N GLN A 106 6.98 -12.56 27.39
CA GLN A 106 5.78 -13.18 26.88
C GLN A 106 5.33 -12.51 25.56
N ILE A 107 5.42 -13.25 24.45
CA ILE A 107 4.63 -12.88 23.26
C ILE A 107 3.18 -12.86 23.74
N PHE A 108 2.58 -11.69 23.81
CA PHE A 108 1.17 -11.58 24.16
C PHE A 108 0.38 -12.09 22.97
N ARG A 109 -0.23 -13.26 23.12
CA ARG A 109 -1.03 -13.92 22.10
C ARG A 109 -2.49 -13.83 22.49
N ALA A 110 -3.25 -13.02 21.77
CA ALA A 110 -4.69 -13.22 21.71
C ALA A 110 -4.96 -14.48 20.88
N ASN A 111 -5.94 -15.28 21.26
CA ASN A 111 -6.38 -16.42 20.44
C ASN A 111 -7.20 -15.91 19.23
N GLU A 112 -7.91 -14.80 19.40
CA GLU A 112 -8.81 -14.23 18.42
C GLU A 112 -8.45 -12.78 18.10
N CYS A 113 -8.78 -12.33 16.90
CA CYS A 113 -8.61 -10.96 16.48
C CYS A 113 -9.43 -9.99 17.34
N ILE A 114 -8.79 -8.99 17.93
CA ILE A 114 -9.46 -8.01 18.80
C ILE A 114 -10.39 -7.04 18.05
N VAL A 115 -10.33 -7.04 16.71
CA VAL A 115 -11.13 -6.14 15.87
C VAL A 115 -12.42 -6.83 15.43
N CYS A 116 -12.33 -8.06 14.90
CA CYS A 116 -13.50 -8.77 14.37
C CYS A 116 -14.06 -9.84 15.33
N PHE A 117 -13.32 -10.25 16.37
CA PHE A 117 -13.71 -11.30 17.32
C PHE A 117 -14.19 -12.61 16.65
N SER A 118 -13.66 -12.91 15.46
CA SER A 118 -14.15 -14.01 14.62
C SER A 118 -13.05 -14.89 14.07
N ALA A 119 -11.94 -14.30 13.61
CA ALA A 119 -10.81 -15.03 13.07
C ALA A 119 -9.64 -15.10 14.07
N GLU A 120 -8.81 -16.13 13.95
CA GLU A 120 -7.60 -16.31 14.76
C GLU A 120 -6.64 -15.12 14.60
N ALA A 121 -6.10 -14.63 15.73
CA ALA A 121 -5.06 -13.62 15.70
C ALA A 121 -3.73 -14.25 15.29
N ASN A 122 -3.26 -13.95 14.08
CA ASN A 122 -2.05 -14.53 13.51
C ASN A 122 -1.07 -13.47 12.96
N PHE A 123 -1.32 -12.18 13.20
CA PHE A 123 -0.40 -11.08 12.90
C PHE A 123 0.29 -10.57 14.16
N TYR A 124 1.61 -10.45 14.06
CA TYR A 124 2.52 -10.07 15.13
C TYR A 124 3.22 -8.75 14.81
N VAL A 125 3.34 -7.88 15.82
CA VAL A 125 4.04 -6.59 15.75
C VAL A 125 5.44 -6.72 16.36
N PRO A 126 6.53 -6.77 15.56
CA PRO A 126 7.86 -7.06 16.07
C PRO A 126 8.46 -6.03 17.02
N SER A 127 8.03 -4.77 16.91
CA SER A 127 8.51 -3.70 17.79
C SER A 127 8.03 -3.84 19.23
N CYS A 128 6.90 -4.53 19.48
CA CYS A 128 6.30 -4.62 20.82
C CYS A 128 5.88 -6.02 21.27
N GLY A 129 5.93 -7.02 20.39
CA GLY A 129 5.67 -8.39 20.77
C GLY A 129 4.21 -8.84 20.76
N HIS A 130 3.25 -7.96 20.43
CA HIS A 130 1.82 -8.28 20.51
C HIS A 130 1.32 -8.98 19.24
N MET A 131 0.52 -10.04 19.42
CA MET A 131 -0.19 -10.77 18.36
C MET A 131 -1.70 -10.73 18.62
N TYR A 132 -2.42 -9.89 17.85
CA TYR A 132 -3.81 -9.53 18.18
C TYR A 132 -4.72 -9.28 16.96
N LEU A 133 -4.22 -9.39 15.74
CA LEU A 133 -5.00 -9.20 14.51
C LEU A 133 -5.04 -10.48 13.67
N CYS A 134 -6.16 -10.72 13.00
CA CYS A 134 -6.22 -11.65 11.87
C CYS A 134 -5.65 -10.99 10.60
N VAL A 135 -5.52 -11.77 9.52
CA VAL A 135 -5.01 -11.31 8.23
C VAL A 135 -5.81 -10.13 7.65
N ASP A 136 -7.14 -10.20 7.65
CA ASP A 136 -7.97 -9.18 7.01
C ASP A 136 -7.91 -7.87 7.78
N CYS A 137 -8.05 -7.92 9.12
CA CYS A 137 -7.94 -6.75 9.96
C CYS A 137 -6.53 -6.15 9.96
N ALA A 138 -5.48 -6.96 9.82
CA ALA A 138 -4.12 -6.45 9.66
C ALA A 138 -3.93 -5.71 8.33
N VAL A 139 -4.46 -6.25 7.22
CA VAL A 139 -4.43 -5.55 5.92
C VAL A 139 -5.20 -4.23 6.01
N HIS A 140 -6.40 -4.23 6.60
CA HIS A 140 -7.16 -3.00 6.82
C HIS A 140 -6.39 -2.00 7.69
N ALA A 141 -5.69 -2.43 8.74
CA ALA A 141 -4.86 -1.55 9.56
C ALA A 141 -3.70 -0.92 8.77
N VAL A 142 -3.05 -1.69 7.89
CA VAL A 142 -2.00 -1.16 6.98
C VAL A 142 -2.58 -0.13 6.00
N LEU A 143 -3.72 -0.45 5.36
CA LEU A 143 -4.36 0.44 4.39
C LEU A 143 -4.82 1.75 5.02
N ASN A 144 -5.26 1.71 6.27
CA ASN A 144 -5.68 2.89 7.04
C ASN A 144 -4.51 3.58 7.80
N LYS A 145 -3.26 3.21 7.52
CA LYS A 145 -2.06 3.83 8.10
C LYS A 145 -2.07 3.85 9.64
N VAL A 146 -2.42 2.72 10.26
CA VAL A 146 -2.28 2.58 11.71
C VAL A 146 -0.80 2.50 12.06
N GLU A 147 -0.26 3.55 12.68
CA GLU A 147 1.17 3.68 13.01
C GLU A 147 1.52 3.18 14.42
N THR A 148 0.52 2.86 15.25
CA THR A 148 0.74 2.45 16.66
C THR A 148 -0.03 1.18 17.01
N CYS A 149 0.59 0.33 17.84
CA CYS A 149 0.00 -0.91 18.32
C CYS A 149 -1.27 -0.63 19.14
N MET A 150 -2.37 -1.31 18.83
CA MET A 150 -3.65 -1.12 19.52
C MET A 150 -3.62 -1.59 20.98
N MET A 151 -2.68 -2.49 21.33
CA MET A 151 -2.54 -3.05 22.67
C MET A 151 -1.71 -2.16 23.60
N CYS A 152 -0.56 -1.66 23.10
CA CYS A 152 0.43 -0.96 23.95
C CYS A 152 0.84 0.42 23.43
N ARG A 153 0.29 0.87 22.30
CA ARG A 153 0.58 2.15 21.65
C ARG A 153 2.03 2.34 21.19
N ALA A 154 2.86 1.30 21.24
CA ALA A 154 4.19 1.33 20.65
C ALA A 154 4.12 1.54 19.13
N GLU A 155 5.10 2.26 18.57
CA GLU A 155 5.22 2.50 17.13
C GLU A 155 5.34 1.19 16.34
N ILE A 156 4.54 1.06 15.28
CA ILE A 156 4.54 -0.09 14.37
C ILE A 156 5.52 0.23 13.23
N ILE A 157 6.68 -0.40 13.25
CA ILE A 157 7.63 -0.32 12.12
C ILE A 157 7.12 -1.18 10.95
N PHE A 158 6.65 -2.39 11.27
CA PHE A 158 6.00 -3.30 10.32
C PHE A 158 5.18 -4.35 11.09
N MET A 159 4.31 -5.07 10.37
CA MET A 159 3.57 -6.22 10.90
C MET A 159 3.92 -7.45 10.07
N THR A 160 4.04 -8.62 10.71
CA THR A 160 4.34 -9.87 10.03
C THR A 160 3.37 -10.97 10.45
N ARG A 161 3.01 -11.85 9.51
CA ARG A 161 2.23 -13.04 9.81
C ARG A 161 3.08 -14.03 10.59
N PHE A 162 2.57 -14.49 11.73
CA PHE A 162 3.16 -15.57 12.49
C PHE A 162 2.72 -16.90 11.88
N TRP A 163 3.66 -17.61 11.28
CA TRP A 163 3.41 -18.98 10.82
C TRP A 163 3.67 -19.90 12.01
N GLN A 164 2.61 -20.42 12.62
CA GLN A 164 2.76 -21.66 13.38
C GLN A 164 3.11 -22.72 12.35
N SER A 165 4.41 -22.97 12.17
CA SER A 165 4.86 -24.20 11.55
C SER A 165 4.17 -25.31 12.33
N ALA A 166 3.22 -25.99 11.69
CA ALA A 166 2.71 -27.25 12.19
C ALA A 166 3.91 -28.19 12.21
N LEU A 167 4.71 -28.12 13.27
CA LEU A 167 5.58 -29.20 13.66
C LEU A 167 4.60 -30.28 14.08
N ILE A 168 4.25 -31.05 13.06
CA ILE A 168 3.71 -32.39 13.14
C ILE A 168 4.60 -33.12 14.16
N TRP A 169 4.11 -33.22 15.40
CA TRP A 169 4.66 -34.15 16.37
C TRP A 169 4.21 -35.53 15.91
N ILE A 170 5.04 -36.19 15.10
CA ILE A 170 5.01 -37.66 14.88
C ILE A 170 5.79 -38.31 16.01
#